data_AF-A0A1I5GZ85-F1
#
_entry.id   AF-A0A1I5GZ85-F1
#
_cell.length_a   1.000
_cell.length_b   1.000
_cell.length_c   1.000
_cell.angle_alpha   90.00
_cell.angle_beta   90.00
_cell.angle_gamma   90.00
#
_symmetry.space_group_name_H-M   'P 1'
#
loop_
_entity.id
_entity.type
_entity.pdbx_description
1 polymer ?
#
loop_
_entity_poly.entity_id
_entity_poly.type
_entity_poly.pdbx_seq_one_letter_code
_entity_poly.pdbx_strand_id
1 'polypeptide(L)'
;MECQEKTIDDRMFSDAESRRDVWNRLRPFYDMIMNSDEENIIIVSHGDSLSVFHAMWFGLEVEMLNQCGLFGMSGGVSFMQKNEDGKHIIRRLSDMSYISE
;
A
#
# COMPACT_ATOMS: atom_id res chain seq x y z
N MET A 1 3.90 13.91 -22.43
CA MET A 1 3.27 12.87 -23.28
C MET A 1 2.86 11.77 -22.34
N GLU A 2 1.60 11.37 -22.37
CA GLU A 2 1.07 10.32 -21.49
C GLU A 2 1.71 8.97 -21.82
N CYS A 3 1.85 8.11 -20.82
CA CYS A 3 2.45 6.79 -20.97
C CYS A 3 1.74 5.74 -20.09
N GLN A 4 2.03 4.47 -20.37
CA GLN A 4 1.69 3.38 -19.45
C GLN A 4 2.81 3.23 -18.43
N GLU A 5 2.45 2.89 -17.20
CA GLU A 5 3.41 2.56 -16.13
C GLU A 5 4.23 1.32 -16.55
N LYS A 6 5.56 1.45 -16.57
CA LYS A 6 6.51 0.33 -16.75
C LYS A 6 7.46 0.22 -15.57
N THR A 7 7.76 1.36 -14.95
CA THR A 7 8.60 1.50 -13.77
C THR A 7 7.91 2.40 -12.76
N ILE A 8 8.37 2.31 -11.52
CA ILE A 8 7.87 3.12 -10.40
C ILE A 8 8.12 4.63 -10.56
N ASP A 9 8.94 5.02 -11.53
CA ASP A 9 9.30 6.41 -11.83
C ASP A 9 8.47 6.99 -12.99
N ASP A 10 7.67 6.16 -13.68
CA ASP A 10 6.80 6.64 -14.75
C ASP A 10 5.62 7.44 -14.20
N ARG A 11 5.43 8.64 -14.73
CA ARG A 11 4.23 9.45 -14.53
C ARG A 11 3.33 9.27 -15.75
N MET A 12 2.26 8.50 -15.58
CA MET A 12 1.36 8.16 -16.69
C MET A 12 0.70 9.39 -17.33
N PHE A 13 0.47 10.44 -16.53
CA PHE A 13 0.08 11.77 -16.98
C PHE A 13 1.16 12.77 -16.57
N SER A 14 1.34 13.83 -17.36
CA SER A 14 2.45 14.78 -17.17
C SER A 14 2.44 15.52 -15.81
N ASP A 15 1.27 15.63 -15.20
CA ASP A 15 1.00 16.28 -13.92
C ASP A 15 0.61 15.29 -12.82
N ALA A 16 0.62 13.98 -13.10
CA ALA A 16 0.35 12.94 -12.11
C ALA A 16 1.61 12.57 -11.30
N GLU A 17 1.38 11.88 -10.18
CA GLU A 17 2.42 11.26 -9.38
C GLU A 17 2.88 9.93 -10.01
N SER A 18 4.17 9.61 -9.88
CA SER A 18 4.66 8.23 -10.07
C SER A 18 4.44 7.40 -8.80
N ARG A 19 4.69 6.08 -8.85
CA ARG A 19 4.67 5.23 -7.64
C ARG A 19 5.68 5.70 -6.60
N ARG A 20 6.86 6.16 -7.02
CA ARG A 20 7.87 6.72 -6.10
C ARG A 20 7.42 8.04 -5.48
N ASP A 21 6.73 8.90 -6.25
CA ASP A 21 6.14 10.13 -5.70
C ASP A 21 5.09 9.79 -4.62
N VAL A 22 4.19 8.84 -4.90
CA VAL A 22 3.20 8.34 -3.93
C VAL A 22 3.88 7.74 -2.69
N TRP A 23 4.96 6.97 -2.87
CA TRP A 23 5.76 6.43 -1.77
C TRP A 23 6.31 7.55 -0.87
N ASN A 24 6.95 8.55 -1.46
CA ASN A 24 7.49 9.66 -0.70
C ASN A 24 6.40 10.46 0.02
N ARG A 25 5.23 10.66 -0.62
CA ARG A 25 4.08 11.32 0.00
C ARG A 25 3.46 10.52 1.13
N LEU A 26 3.44 9.18 1.03
CA LEU A 26 2.91 8.31 2.09
C LEU A 26 3.87 8.13 3.26
N ARG A 27 5.17 8.42 3.09
CA ARG A 27 6.18 8.20 4.13
C ARG A 27 5.84 8.84 5.49
N PRO A 28 5.43 10.12 5.58
CA PRO A 28 5.04 10.72 6.87
C PRO A 28 3.84 10.03 7.52
N PHE A 29 2.86 9.57 6.72
CA PHE A 29 1.72 8.82 7.22
C PHE A 29 2.14 7.43 7.72
N TYR A 30 3.00 6.74 6.98
CA TYR A 30 3.59 5.48 7.43
C TYR A 30 4.32 5.64 8.76
N ASP A 31 5.20 6.63 8.89
CA ASP A 31 5.94 6.88 10.13
C ASP A 31 4.98 7.22 11.29
N MET A 32 3.89 7.95 11.04
CA MET A 32 2.84 8.22 12.03
C MET A 32 2.18 6.92 12.52
N ILE A 33 1.81 6.01 11.61
CA ILE A 33 1.19 4.73 11.97
C ILE A 33 2.16 3.83 12.74
N MET A 34 3.44 3.81 12.37
CA MET A 34 4.47 3.00 13.03
C MET A 34 4.83 3.49 14.44
N ASN A 35 4.59 4.77 14.73
CA ASN A 35 4.79 5.38 16.05
C ASN A 35 3.49 5.51 16.86
N SER A 36 2.39 4.96 16.36
CA SER A 36 1.11 4.96 17.07
C SER A 36 1.08 3.89 18.16
N ASP A 37 0.53 4.22 19.33
CA ASP A 37 0.25 3.25 20.40
C ASP A 37 -1.12 2.57 20.24
N GLU A 38 -1.90 2.96 19.23
CA GLU A 38 -3.21 2.36 18.93
C GLU A 38 -3.07 0.90 18.47
N GLU A 39 -3.77 0.00 19.16
CA GLU A 39 -3.75 -1.44 18.85
C GLU A 39 -4.44 -1.77 17.52
N ASN A 40 -5.55 -1.07 17.24
CA ASN A 40 -6.40 -1.33 16.07
C ASN A 40 -6.58 -0.04 15.27
N ILE A 41 -6.12 -0.04 14.01
CA ILE A 41 -6.20 1.11 13.12
C ILE A 41 -6.93 0.71 11.84
N ILE A 42 -7.92 1.51 11.45
CA ILE A 42 -8.63 1.35 10.17
C ILE A 42 -8.11 2.41 9.20
N ILE A 43 -7.60 1.95 8.06
CA ILE A 43 -7.12 2.82 6.97
C ILE A 43 -8.08 2.69 5.80
N VAL A 44 -8.72 3.80 5.41
CA VAL A 44 -9.58 3.90 4.23
C VAL A 44 -8.92 4.83 3.22
N SER A 45 -8.69 4.33 2.01
CA SER A 45 -7.98 5.07 0.96
C SER A 45 -8.33 4.48 -0.42
N HIS A 46 -7.41 4.62 -1.39
CA HIS A 46 -7.57 4.19 -2.77
C HIS A 46 -6.60 3.05 -3.12
N GLY A 47 -6.95 2.24 -4.13
CA GLY A 47 -6.20 1.04 -4.51
C GLY A 47 -4.71 1.29 -4.76
N ASP A 48 -4.35 2.33 -5.53
CA ASP A 48 -2.94 2.62 -5.81
C ASP A 48 -2.17 3.03 -4.55
N SER A 49 -2.73 3.92 -3.72
CA SER A 49 -2.08 4.32 -2.46
C SER A 49 -1.98 3.15 -1.47
N LEU A 50 -3.02 2.32 -1.36
CA LEU A 50 -3.01 1.14 -0.49
C LEU A 50 -2.00 0.10 -0.96
N SER A 51 -1.88 -0.15 -2.27
CA SER A 51 -0.88 -1.09 -2.78
C SER A 51 0.57 -0.66 -2.45
N VAL A 52 0.86 0.64 -2.51
CA VAL A 52 2.14 1.21 -2.09
C VAL A 52 2.32 1.11 -0.57
N PHE A 53 1.28 1.47 0.20
CA PHE A 53 1.32 1.37 1.67
C PHE A 53 1.51 -0.08 2.15
N HIS A 54 0.86 -1.06 1.51
CA HIS A 54 1.05 -2.48 1.84
C HIS A 54 2.53 -2.89 1.69
N ALA A 55 3.23 -2.39 0.66
CA ALA A 55 4.64 -2.69 0.44
C ALA A 55 5.52 -2.04 1.52
N MET A 56 5.27 -0.77 1.85
CA MET A 56 5.95 -0.10 2.96
C MET A 56 5.74 -0.84 4.28
N TRP A 57 4.49 -1.17 4.57
CA TRP A 57 4.13 -1.85 5.80
C TRP A 57 4.73 -3.24 5.85
N PHE A 58 4.83 -3.96 4.74
CA PHE A 58 5.48 -5.27 4.73
C PHE A 58 7.01 -5.19 4.84
N GLY A 59 7.60 -3.99 4.83
CA GLY A 59 9.04 -3.77 4.93
C GLY A 59 9.78 -4.00 3.62
N LEU A 60 9.10 -3.85 2.48
CA LEU A 60 9.75 -3.86 1.17
C LEU A 60 10.41 -2.51 0.89
N GLU A 61 11.39 -2.51 0.00
CA GLU A 61 11.91 -1.27 -0.58
C GLU A 61 11.06 -0.85 -1.78
N VAL A 62 11.00 0.46 -2.07
CA VAL A 62 10.16 1.01 -3.16
C VAL A 62 10.49 0.37 -4.51
N GLU A 63 11.75 0.00 -4.74
CA GLU A 63 12.22 -0.66 -5.96
C GLU A 63 11.51 -1.99 -6.25
N MET A 64 11.00 -2.69 -5.22
CA MET A 64 10.27 -3.96 -5.41
C MET A 64 8.94 -3.76 -6.12
N LEU A 65 8.39 -2.56 -6.12
CA LEU A 65 7.16 -2.26 -6.87
C LEU A 65 7.37 -2.34 -8.39
N ASN A 66 8.61 -2.37 -8.89
CA ASN A 66 8.87 -2.70 -10.31
C ASN A 66 8.67 -4.19 -10.63
N GLN A 67 8.66 -5.07 -9.61
CA GLN A 67 8.64 -6.52 -9.78
C GLN A 67 7.37 -7.18 -9.21
N CYS A 68 6.74 -6.56 -8.21
CA CYS A 68 5.53 -7.08 -7.59
C CYS A 68 4.49 -5.98 -7.35
N GLY A 69 3.22 -6.35 -7.54
CA GLY A 69 2.07 -5.51 -7.21
C GLY A 69 1.24 -6.12 -6.09
N LEU A 70 0.93 -5.35 -5.05
CA LEU A 70 0.03 -5.74 -3.97
C LEU A 70 -1.38 -5.25 -4.28
N PHE A 71 -2.01 -5.91 -5.25
CA PHE A 71 -3.28 -5.51 -5.85
C PHE A 71 -4.46 -5.63 -4.87
N GLY A 72 -5.44 -4.73 -5.03
CA GLY A 72 -6.71 -4.80 -4.31
C GLY A 72 -7.90 -4.35 -5.14
N MET A 73 -9.05 -4.93 -4.83
CA MET A 73 -10.36 -4.63 -5.39
C MET A 73 -11.01 -3.45 -4.66
N SER A 74 -11.90 -2.73 -5.34
CA SER A 74 -12.75 -1.74 -4.67
C SER A 74 -13.62 -2.41 -3.62
N GLY A 75 -13.60 -1.89 -2.39
CA GLY A 75 -14.23 -2.52 -1.23
C GLY A 75 -13.39 -3.62 -0.57
N GLY A 76 -12.27 -4.05 -1.15
CA GLY A 76 -11.43 -5.09 -0.55
C GLY A 76 -10.92 -4.72 0.84
N VAL A 77 -11.02 -5.65 1.78
CA VAL A 77 -10.55 -5.46 3.17
C VAL A 77 -9.25 -6.24 3.37
N SER A 78 -8.15 -5.53 3.61
CA SER A 78 -6.89 -6.15 4.00
C SER A 78 -6.78 -6.26 5.53
N PHE A 79 -6.23 -7.37 6.02
CA PHE A 79 -5.92 -7.59 7.43
C PHE A 79 -4.41 -7.70 7.61
N MET A 80 -3.84 -6.74 8.31
CA MET A 80 -2.39 -6.56 8.49
C MET A 80 -2.09 -6.53 9.99
N GLN A 81 -1.16 -7.36 10.44
CA GLN A 81 -0.83 -7.54 11.85
C GLN A 81 0.68 -7.52 12.08
N LYS A 82 1.14 -6.73 13.05
CA LYS A 82 2.48 -6.88 13.64
C LYS A 82 2.40 -7.87 14.79
N ASN A 83 3.19 -8.94 14.77
CA ASN A 83 3.19 -9.93 15.85
C ASN A 83 4.09 -9.49 17.02
N GLU A 84 4.12 -10.28 18.09
CA GLU A 84 4.93 -10.02 19.30
C GLU A 84 6.43 -9.93 19.03
N ASP A 85 6.93 -10.62 17.99
CA ASP A 85 8.34 -10.54 17.55
C ASP A 85 8.63 -9.30 16.69
N GLY A 86 7.63 -8.45 16.45
CA GLY A 86 7.73 -7.28 15.58
C GLY A 86 7.69 -7.60 14.08
N LYS A 87 7.34 -8.83 13.67
CA LYS A 87 7.17 -9.22 12.26
C LYS A 87 5.84 -8.72 11.72
N HIS A 88 5.88 -8.17 10.52
CA HIS A 88 4.70 -7.68 9.81
C HIS A 88 4.11 -8.79 8.95
N ILE A 89 2.81 -9.08 9.14
CA ILE A 89 2.09 -10.19 8.51
C ILE A 89 0.81 -9.69 7.85
N ILE A 90 0.69 -9.88 6.53
CA ILE A 90 -0.58 -9.66 5.81
C ILE A 90 -1.36 -10.98 5.86
N ARG A 91 -2.42 -11.03 6.66
CA ARG A 91 -3.28 -12.22 6.85
C ARG A 91 -4.28 -12.41 5.74
N ARG A 92 -4.81 -11.31 5.23
CA ARG A 92 -5.67 -11.26 4.04
C ARG A 92 -5.33 -10.00 3.28
N LEU A 93 -5.24 -10.11 1.96
CA LEU A 93 -5.01 -8.98 1.08
C LEU A 93 -6.27 -8.79 0.23
N SER A 94 -6.90 -7.61 0.34
CA SER A 94 -8.10 -7.27 -0.44
C SER A 94 -9.20 -8.34 -0.35
N ASP A 95 -9.53 -8.79 0.85
CA ASP A 95 -10.58 -9.78 1.09
C ASP A 95 -11.95 -9.24 0.67
N MET A 96 -12.65 -9.99 -0.15
CA MET A 96 -14.00 -9.70 -0.64
C MET A 96 -15.01 -10.75 -0.18
N SER A 97 -14.61 -11.69 0.67
CA SER A 97 -15.46 -12.81 1.07
C SER A 97 -16.73 -12.39 1.83
N TYR A 98 -16.83 -11.13 2.26
CA TYR A 98 -17.99 -10.58 2.93
C TYR A 98 -19.08 -10.09 1.97
N ILE A 99 -18.79 -9.98 0.66
CA ILE A 99 -19.76 -9.54 -0.37
C ILE A 99 -20.66 -10.68 -0.85
N SER A 100 -20.44 -11.91 -0.40
CA SER A 100 -21.36 -13.02 -0.66
C SER A 100 -22.64 -12.89 0.18
N GLU A 101 -23.62 -12.17 -0.35
CA GLU A 101 -25.06 -12.40 -0.20
C GLU A 101 -25.76 -12.29 -1.57
#